data_AF-A0A4U5UW62-F1
#
_entry.id   AF-A0A4U5UW62-F1
#
_cell.length_a   1.000
_cell.length_b   1.000
_cell.length_c   1.000
_cell.angle_alpha   90.00
_cell.angle_beta   90.00
_cell.angle_gamma   90.00
#
_symmetry.space_group_name_H-M   'P 1'
#
loop_
_entity.id
_entity.type
_entity.pdbx_description
1 polymer ?
#
loop_
_entity_poly.entity_id
_entity_poly.type
_entity_poly.pdbx_seq_one_letter_code
_entity_poly.pdbx_strand_id
1 'polypeptide(L)'
;MLWPVLFTLQAVCSGVAHAMQHYPAAWGHYDVCKSQIYTEEGLAWDYMACQPEATDMTKYLRVALDPPNITCGDPPETYCALENPYMCNNECDATTEELAHPPELMFDFEGRNPTTFWQSTSWKKYPKPLQVNITLSWNKTIELTDDIILTFESGRPEQMVLEKSLDLRSDLDPVPVLCH
;
A
#
# COMPACT_ATOMS: atom_id res chain seq x y z
N MET A 1 -0.98 -50.44 55.12
CA MET A 1 -1.30 -49.09 55.60
C MET A 1 -0.32 -48.12 54.99
N LEU A 2 -0.71 -47.43 53.92
CA LEU A 2 -0.04 -46.23 53.41
C LEU A 2 -1.09 -45.49 52.57
N TRP A 3 -1.57 -44.38 53.13
CA TRP A 3 -2.40 -43.39 52.45
C TRP A 3 -1.47 -42.21 52.08
N PRO A 4 -1.99 -41.18 51.42
CA PRO A 4 -1.96 -40.86 49.99
C PRO A 4 -0.85 -39.86 49.64
N VAL A 5 -0.44 -39.77 48.36
CA VAL A 5 -0.07 -38.45 47.79
C VAL A 5 -0.54 -38.39 46.33
N LEU A 6 -1.60 -37.63 46.14
CA LEU A 6 -2.08 -37.13 44.87
C LEU A 6 -1.05 -36.11 44.35
N PHE A 7 -0.34 -36.41 43.26
CA PHE A 7 0.44 -35.40 42.53
C PHE A 7 -0.32 -34.99 41.27
N THR A 8 -1.20 -34.02 41.45
CA THR A 8 -1.67 -33.14 40.38
C THR A 8 -0.76 -31.91 40.37
N LEU A 9 0.06 -31.73 39.33
CA LEU A 9 0.66 -30.43 39.04
C LEU A 9 0.62 -30.16 37.53
N GLN A 10 -0.36 -29.34 37.18
CA GLN A 10 -0.32 -28.22 36.24
C GLN A 10 0.47 -28.37 34.93
N ALA A 11 -0.29 -28.32 33.83
CA ALA A 11 0.08 -27.51 32.67
C ALA A 11 -1.19 -26.81 32.16
N VAL A 12 -1.56 -25.70 32.83
CA VAL A 12 -2.38 -24.67 32.19
C VAL A 12 -1.42 -23.84 31.37
N CYS A 13 -1.48 -24.00 30.05
CA CYS A 13 -0.89 -23.05 29.12
C CYS A 13 -1.95 -22.69 28.07
N SER A 14 -2.66 -21.61 28.38
CA SER A 14 -3.05 -20.54 27.48
C SER A 14 -3.22 -20.91 25.99
N GLY A 15 -4.38 -21.47 25.66
CA GLY A 15 -4.95 -21.27 24.33
C GLY A 15 -5.62 -19.91 24.28
N VAL A 16 -4.85 -18.82 24.16
CA VAL A 16 -5.42 -17.56 23.68
C VAL A 16 -5.68 -17.79 22.20
N ALA A 17 -6.92 -18.16 21.87
CA ALA A 17 -7.39 -18.01 20.51
C ALA A 17 -7.22 -16.53 20.16
N HIS A 18 -6.25 -16.21 19.31
CA HIS A 18 -6.28 -14.96 18.55
C HIS A 18 -7.48 -15.04 17.62
N ALA A 19 -8.67 -14.83 18.17
CA ALA A 19 -9.69 -14.15 17.41
C ALA A 19 -9.04 -12.81 17.05
N MET A 20 -8.76 -12.59 15.77
CA MET A 20 -8.59 -11.24 15.27
C MET A 20 -9.89 -10.52 15.65
N GLN A 21 -9.85 -9.82 16.78
CA GLN A 21 -10.81 -8.78 17.04
C GLN A 21 -10.55 -7.79 15.92
N HIS A 22 -11.37 -7.88 14.86
CA HIS A 22 -11.71 -6.71 14.08
C HIS A 22 -12.00 -5.63 15.11
N TYR A 23 -11.08 -4.69 15.28
CA TYR A 23 -11.40 -3.46 15.95
C TYR A 23 -12.58 -2.90 15.16
N PRO A 24 -13.79 -2.82 15.74
CA PRO A 24 -14.79 -1.97 15.13
C PRO A 24 -14.17 -0.59 15.21
N ALA A 25 -13.86 0.02 14.07
CA ALA A 25 -13.49 1.41 14.04
C ALA A 25 -14.59 2.16 14.82
N ALA A 26 -14.23 2.66 16.01
CA ALA A 26 -15.16 3.29 16.94
C ALA A 26 -15.53 4.72 16.49
N TRP A 27 -15.80 4.89 15.19
CA TRP A 27 -16.21 6.13 14.53
C TRP A 27 -17.63 6.02 13.95
N GLY A 28 -18.49 5.24 14.61
CA GLY A 28 -19.90 5.12 14.27
C GLY A 28 -20.70 6.38 14.63
N HIS A 29 -20.69 7.38 13.76
CA HIS A 29 -21.69 8.47 13.79
C HIS A 29 -22.00 9.13 12.43
N TYR A 30 -21.36 8.71 11.34
CA TYR A 30 -21.48 9.36 10.02
C TYR A 30 -21.80 8.38 8.88
N ASP A 31 -22.37 7.22 9.20
CA ASP A 31 -22.83 6.21 8.24
C ASP A 31 -24.23 6.52 7.68
N VAL A 32 -25.05 7.26 8.43
CA VAL A 32 -26.43 7.60 8.06
C VAL A 32 -26.56 9.08 7.72
N CYS A 33 -26.82 9.40 6.46
CA CYS A 33 -27.03 10.79 6.01
C CYS A 33 -28.44 11.33 6.33
N LYS A 34 -29.44 10.45 6.52
CA LYS A 34 -30.82 10.85 6.81
C LYS A 34 -31.61 9.80 7.60
N SER A 35 -32.48 10.26 8.49
CA SER A 35 -33.39 9.40 9.25
C SER A 35 -34.83 9.94 9.21
N GLN A 36 -35.83 9.08 9.42
CA GLN A 36 -37.22 9.51 9.53
C GLN A 36 -37.53 9.86 10.98
N ILE A 37 -38.03 11.08 11.19
CA ILE A 37 -38.46 11.58 12.50
C ILE A 37 -39.93 11.98 12.46
N TYR A 38 -40.59 11.94 13.62
CA TYR A 38 -41.93 12.47 13.78
C TYR A 38 -41.84 13.90 14.31
N THR A 39 -42.43 14.83 13.57
CA THR A 39 -42.58 16.24 13.93
C THR A 39 -44.06 16.57 14.14
N GLU A 40 -44.36 17.74 14.68
CA GLU A 40 -45.75 18.21 14.85
C GLU A 40 -46.50 18.31 13.51
N GLU A 41 -45.77 18.47 12.40
CA GLU A 41 -46.29 18.56 11.04
C GLU A 41 -46.41 17.20 10.34
N GLY A 42 -46.01 16.11 11.01
CA GLY A 42 -46.03 14.73 10.50
C GLY A 42 -44.64 14.10 10.39
N LEU A 43 -44.51 13.06 9.57
CA LEU A 43 -43.25 12.37 9.33
C LEU A 43 -42.33 13.25 8.46
N ALA A 44 -41.14 13.58 8.97
CA ALA A 44 -40.15 14.41 8.29
C ALA A 44 -38.79 13.70 8.19
N TRP A 45 -37.94 14.17 7.27
CA TRP A 45 -36.56 13.71 7.16
C TRP A 45 -35.64 14.61 7.98
N ASP A 46 -34.86 13.99 8.86
CA ASP A 46 -33.75 14.63 9.54
C ASP A 46 -32.44 14.32 8.80
N TYR A 47 -31.63 15.34 8.53
CA TYR A 47 -30.39 15.23 7.74
C TYR A 47 -29.18 15.41 8.66
N MET A 48 -28.24 14.47 8.59
CA MET A 48 -27.03 14.46 9.40
C MET A 48 -25.80 14.44 8.48
N ALA A 49 -24.64 14.80 9.02
CA ALA A 49 -23.39 14.63 8.30
C ALA A 49 -23.14 13.14 8.02
N CYS A 50 -22.47 12.83 6.91
CA CYS A 50 -22.08 11.47 6.60
C CYS A 50 -20.77 11.42 5.81
N GLN A 51 -20.07 10.29 5.92
CA GLN A 51 -18.78 10.03 5.27
C GLN A 51 -18.78 8.59 4.72
N PRO A 52 -18.20 8.36 3.52
CA PRO A 52 -18.05 7.00 3.01
C PRO A 52 -17.09 6.17 3.88
N GLU A 53 -17.26 4.86 3.81
CA GLU A 53 -16.34 3.92 4.45
C GLU A 53 -14.93 4.05 3.87
N ALA A 54 -13.92 4.01 4.74
CA ALA A 54 -12.53 3.96 4.32
C ALA A 54 -12.26 2.61 3.63
N THR A 55 -11.69 2.65 2.44
CA THR A 55 -11.35 1.46 1.66
C THR A 55 -9.98 1.59 1.03
N ASP A 56 -9.44 0.47 0.56
CA ASP A 56 -8.18 0.44 -0.17
C ASP A 56 -8.34 1.15 -1.52
N MET A 57 -7.76 2.35 -1.59
CA MET A 57 -7.84 3.22 -2.75
C MET A 57 -6.89 2.81 -3.88
N THR A 58 -5.94 1.89 -3.64
CA THR A 58 -4.98 1.45 -4.68
C THR A 58 -5.67 0.77 -5.86
N LYS A 59 -6.84 0.15 -5.64
CA LYS A 59 -7.65 -0.51 -6.67
C LYS A 59 -8.25 0.45 -7.71
N TYR A 60 -8.30 1.74 -7.40
CA TYR A 60 -8.95 2.76 -8.23
C TYR A 60 -7.98 3.77 -8.84
N LEU A 61 -6.68 3.63 -8.58
CA LEU A 61 -5.69 4.55 -9.10
C LEU A 61 -5.32 4.24 -10.55
N ARG A 62 -4.79 5.25 -11.23
CA ARG A 62 -4.05 5.14 -12.48
C ARG A 62 -2.63 5.57 -12.23
N VAL A 63 -1.69 4.78 -12.73
CA VAL A 63 -0.26 5.07 -12.64
C VAL A 63 0.24 5.68 -13.95
N ALA A 64 1.08 6.70 -13.84
CA ALA A 64 1.85 7.23 -14.95
C ALA A 64 3.32 7.38 -14.55
N LEU A 65 4.22 7.01 -15.45
CA LEU A 65 5.67 7.06 -15.26
C LEU A 65 6.26 8.17 -16.12
N ASP A 66 7.20 8.93 -15.56
CA ASP A 66 8.02 9.88 -16.31
C ASP A 66 9.52 9.70 -15.93
N PRO A 67 10.40 9.37 -16.89
CA PRO A 67 10.10 9.15 -18.31
C PRO A 67 9.28 7.86 -18.53
N PRO A 68 8.46 7.77 -19.59
CA PRO A 68 7.55 6.63 -19.79
C PRO A 68 8.29 5.31 -20.12
N ASN A 69 9.51 5.39 -20.64
CA ASN A 69 10.35 4.24 -20.98
C ASN A 69 11.35 3.88 -19.88
N ILE A 70 10.97 4.13 -18.62
CA ILE A 70 11.83 3.89 -17.47
C ILE A 70 11.72 2.47 -16.90
N THR A 71 10.67 1.72 -17.23
CA THR A 71 10.53 0.31 -16.82
C THR A 71 11.58 -0.56 -17.53
N CYS A 72 12.22 -1.49 -16.81
CA CYS A 72 13.21 -2.38 -17.40
C CYS A 72 12.58 -3.39 -18.38
N GLY A 73 13.43 -4.05 -19.18
CA GLY A 73 13.02 -5.17 -20.02
C GLY A 73 12.84 -4.89 -21.51
N ASP A 74 13.03 -3.64 -21.96
CA ASP A 74 13.08 -3.28 -23.38
C ASP A 74 14.26 -2.32 -23.70
N PRO A 75 15.42 -2.84 -24.16
CA PRO A 75 15.73 -4.27 -24.34
C PRO A 75 15.95 -4.98 -22.98
N PRO A 76 15.93 -6.33 -22.96
CA PRO A 76 16.24 -7.11 -21.76
C PRO A 76 17.57 -6.69 -21.12
N GLU A 77 17.61 -6.68 -19.79
CA GLU A 77 18.79 -6.28 -19.04
C GLU A 77 19.01 -7.11 -17.77
N THR A 78 20.28 -7.30 -17.41
CA THR A 78 20.65 -7.94 -16.15
C THR A 78 20.69 -6.94 -15.00
N TYR A 79 20.33 -7.39 -13.81
CA TYR A 79 20.37 -6.60 -12.58
C TYR A 79 20.92 -7.42 -11.41
N CYS A 80 21.31 -6.71 -10.35
CA CYS A 80 21.85 -7.29 -9.12
C CYS A 80 20.80 -7.18 -8.00
N ALA A 81 20.42 -8.30 -7.37
CA ALA A 81 19.53 -8.27 -6.22
C ALA A 81 20.27 -7.88 -4.94
N LEU A 82 19.52 -7.38 -3.95
CA LEU A 82 20.06 -7.04 -2.63
C LEU A 82 20.59 -8.26 -1.86
N GLU A 83 20.00 -9.44 -2.07
CA GLU A 83 20.42 -10.67 -1.40
C GLU A 83 21.87 -11.04 -1.71
N ASN A 84 22.33 -10.77 -2.94
CA ASN A 84 23.69 -11.06 -3.36
C ASN A 84 24.22 -10.00 -4.34
N PRO A 85 24.85 -8.92 -3.84
CA PRO A 85 25.37 -7.85 -4.68
C PRO A 85 26.55 -8.27 -5.57
N TYR A 86 27.10 -9.47 -5.37
CA TYR A 86 28.20 -10.02 -6.16
C TYR A 86 27.72 -10.91 -7.32
N MET A 87 26.44 -11.29 -7.35
CA MET A 87 25.84 -12.08 -8.42
C MET A 87 24.70 -11.34 -9.09
N CYS A 88 24.99 -10.73 -10.23
CA CYS A 88 24.03 -10.01 -11.08
C CYS A 88 23.47 -10.93 -12.17
N ASN A 89 22.92 -12.07 -11.76
CA ASN A 89 22.43 -13.12 -12.66
C ASN A 89 20.93 -13.00 -12.94
N ASN A 90 20.24 -12.05 -12.29
CA ASN A 90 18.83 -11.83 -12.54
C ASN A 90 18.67 -11.02 -13.82
N GLU A 91 17.60 -11.32 -14.55
CA GLU A 91 17.27 -10.70 -15.82
C GLU A 91 15.88 -10.09 -15.73
N CYS A 92 15.74 -8.89 -16.29
CA CYS A 92 14.46 -8.25 -16.54
C CYS A 92 14.22 -8.27 -18.05
N ASP A 93 13.10 -8.88 -18.46
CA ASP A 93 12.68 -9.00 -19.85
C ASP A 93 11.17 -8.74 -19.95
N ALA A 94 10.78 -7.67 -20.64
CA ALA A 94 9.37 -7.28 -20.77
C ALA A 94 8.56 -8.24 -21.66
N THR A 95 9.22 -9.10 -22.44
CA THR A 95 8.56 -10.09 -23.31
C THR A 95 8.28 -11.41 -22.62
N THR A 96 8.91 -11.66 -21.46
CA THR A 96 8.76 -12.86 -20.66
C THR A 96 8.00 -12.52 -19.38
N GLU A 97 6.76 -13.00 -19.24
CA GLU A 97 5.86 -12.65 -18.12
C GLU A 97 6.48 -12.87 -16.73
N GLU A 98 7.27 -13.94 -16.57
CA GLU A 98 7.95 -14.28 -15.31
C GLU A 98 9.14 -13.37 -14.97
N LEU A 99 9.68 -12.64 -15.95
CA LEU A 99 10.82 -11.73 -15.82
C LEU A 99 10.42 -10.26 -16.00
N ALA A 100 9.14 -10.01 -16.27
CA ALA A 100 8.61 -8.68 -16.50
C ALA A 100 8.24 -8.01 -15.16
N HIS A 101 8.61 -6.74 -15.03
CA HIS A 101 8.35 -5.94 -13.83
C HIS A 101 7.49 -4.70 -14.11
N PRO A 102 6.26 -4.86 -14.61
CA PRO A 102 5.43 -3.74 -15.05
C PRO A 102 4.81 -2.97 -13.85
N PRO A 103 4.40 -1.71 -14.02
CA PRO A 103 3.96 -0.84 -12.92
C PRO A 103 2.70 -1.30 -12.19
N GLU A 104 1.90 -2.18 -12.81
CA GLU A 104 0.72 -2.79 -12.18
C GLU A 104 1.08 -3.65 -10.97
N LEU A 105 2.32 -4.15 -10.90
CA LEU A 105 2.82 -4.93 -9.76
C LEU A 105 3.08 -4.08 -8.51
N MET A 106 2.92 -2.75 -8.56
CA MET A 106 3.00 -1.92 -7.34
C MET A 106 1.71 -1.94 -6.50
N PHE A 107 0.59 -2.39 -7.08
CA PHE A 107 -0.74 -2.29 -6.46
C PHE A 107 -1.51 -3.61 -6.56
N ASP A 108 -0.78 -4.70 -6.73
CA ASP A 108 -1.36 -6.02 -6.80
C ASP A 108 -1.65 -6.57 -5.40
N PHE A 109 -2.17 -7.79 -5.30
CA PHE A 109 -2.53 -8.35 -4.00
C PHE A 109 -1.27 -8.67 -3.18
N GLU A 110 -1.13 -8.03 -2.02
CA GLU A 110 -0.02 -8.28 -1.10
C GLU A 110 0.04 -9.75 -0.62
N GLY A 111 1.25 -10.24 -0.33
CA GLY A 111 1.46 -11.57 0.25
C GLY A 111 1.58 -12.71 -0.78
N ARG A 112 1.81 -12.40 -2.06
CA ARG A 112 2.30 -13.40 -3.01
C ARG A 112 3.69 -13.92 -2.61
N ASN A 113 3.96 -15.17 -2.98
CA ASN A 113 5.28 -15.77 -2.86
C ASN A 113 5.62 -16.47 -4.18
N PRO A 114 6.60 -15.96 -4.96
CA PRO A 114 7.49 -14.83 -4.65
C PRO A 114 6.76 -13.47 -4.64
N THR A 115 7.37 -12.47 -3.98
CA THR A 115 6.90 -11.08 -4.01
C THR A 115 7.00 -10.52 -5.42
N THR A 116 6.05 -9.66 -5.78
CA THR A 116 6.01 -8.98 -7.07
C THR A 116 6.29 -7.50 -6.89
N PHE A 117 6.95 -6.90 -7.87
CA PHE A 117 7.38 -5.50 -7.80
C PHE A 117 7.60 -4.93 -9.19
N TRP A 118 7.40 -3.62 -9.33
CA TRP A 118 7.85 -2.85 -10.48
C TRP A 118 9.35 -2.53 -10.38
N GLN A 119 10.02 -2.46 -11.51
CA GLN A 119 11.46 -2.15 -11.57
C GLN A 119 11.80 -1.19 -12.71
N SER A 120 12.57 -0.15 -12.38
CA SER A 120 13.14 0.76 -13.38
C SER A 120 14.37 0.18 -14.06
N THR A 121 14.78 0.77 -15.18
CA THR A 121 16.07 0.48 -15.82
C THR A 121 17.23 0.76 -14.87
N SER A 122 18.30 -0.02 -15.00
CA SER A 122 19.55 0.21 -14.26
C SER A 122 20.21 1.56 -14.60
N TRP A 123 21.00 2.12 -13.67
CA TRP A 123 21.65 3.43 -13.81
C TRP A 123 22.86 3.46 -14.78
N LYS A 124 22.64 3.07 -16.04
CA LYS A 124 23.67 2.92 -17.08
C LYS A 124 24.29 4.25 -17.54
N LYS A 125 23.62 5.38 -17.29
CA LYS A 125 24.03 6.73 -17.74
C LYS A 125 24.77 7.54 -16.68
N TYR A 126 25.32 6.87 -15.65
CA TYR A 126 26.14 7.53 -14.63
C TYR A 126 27.23 8.41 -15.27
N PRO A 127 27.47 9.64 -14.77
CA PRO A 127 26.96 10.24 -13.54
C PRO A 127 25.64 11.00 -13.67
N LYS A 128 24.97 10.98 -14.83
CA LYS A 128 23.69 11.70 -14.99
C LYS A 128 22.64 11.08 -14.06
N PRO A 129 22.01 11.82 -13.13
CA PRO A 129 21.07 11.24 -12.16
C PRO A 129 19.96 10.43 -12.82
N LEU A 130 19.67 9.26 -12.25
CA LEU A 130 18.47 8.48 -12.57
C LEU A 130 17.29 9.09 -11.81
N GLN A 131 16.45 9.83 -12.53
CA GLN A 131 15.24 10.45 -11.98
C GLN A 131 14.02 9.73 -12.52
N VAL A 132 13.11 9.38 -11.62
CA VAL A 132 11.86 8.69 -11.95
C VAL A 132 10.72 9.34 -11.19
N ASN A 133 9.70 9.74 -11.93
CA ASN A 133 8.47 10.28 -11.39
C ASN A 133 7.36 9.24 -11.53
N ILE A 134 6.71 8.90 -10.42
CA ILE A 134 5.56 7.99 -10.38
C ILE A 134 4.35 8.81 -9.96
N THR A 135 3.41 9.01 -10.87
CA THR A 135 2.19 9.76 -10.61
C THR A 135 1.03 8.80 -10.35
N LEU A 136 0.39 8.91 -9.18
CA LEU A 136 -0.79 8.16 -8.81
C LEU A 136 -2.02 9.06 -8.91
N SER A 137 -3.01 8.67 -9.72
CA SER A 137 -4.17 9.51 -10.05
C SER A 137 -5.49 8.78 -9.83
N TRP A 138 -6.38 9.35 -9.01
CA TRP A 138 -7.72 8.80 -8.74
C TRP A 138 -8.85 9.47 -9.54
N ASN A 139 -8.54 10.57 -10.25
CA ASN A 139 -9.55 11.43 -10.91
C ASN A 139 -10.71 11.82 -9.97
N LYS A 140 -10.42 11.91 -8.68
CA LYS A 140 -11.34 12.20 -7.60
C LYS A 140 -10.53 12.71 -6.41
N THR A 141 -11.05 13.72 -5.70
CA THR A 141 -10.49 14.15 -4.42
C THR A 141 -10.77 13.09 -3.37
N ILE A 142 -9.72 12.65 -2.69
CA ILE A 142 -9.77 11.63 -1.63
C ILE A 142 -9.14 12.19 -0.37
N GLU A 143 -9.60 11.70 0.78
CA GLU A 143 -9.00 12.01 2.08
C GLU A 143 -8.27 10.77 2.57
N LEU A 144 -7.02 10.94 2.99
CA LEU A 144 -6.23 9.86 3.57
C LEU A 144 -6.69 9.62 5.01
N THR A 145 -7.00 8.37 5.31
CA THR A 145 -7.40 7.93 6.66
C THR A 145 -6.29 7.16 7.38
N ASP A 146 -5.22 6.79 6.67
CA ASP A 146 -4.09 6.00 7.16
C ASP A 146 -2.79 6.44 6.45
N ASP A 147 -1.66 5.86 6.87
CA ASP A 147 -0.33 6.16 6.35
C ASP A 147 -0.15 5.72 4.88
N ILE A 148 0.68 6.47 4.14
CA ILE A 148 1.17 6.04 2.82
C ILE A 148 2.40 5.16 3.01
N ILE A 149 2.26 3.87 2.70
CA ILE A 149 3.34 2.90 2.82
C ILE A 149 3.94 2.63 1.43
N LEU A 150 5.25 2.77 1.31
CA LEU A 150 6.01 2.45 0.10
C LEU A 150 7.05 1.38 0.42
N THR A 151 6.89 0.21 -0.18
CA THR A 151 7.77 -0.94 0.02
C THR A 151 8.73 -1.07 -1.16
N PHE A 152 10.02 -1.16 -0.89
CA PHE A 152 11.07 -1.26 -1.91
C PHE A 152 11.71 -2.64 -1.87
N GLU A 153 11.72 -3.33 -3.01
CA GLU A 153 12.51 -4.57 -3.20
C GLU A 153 14.01 -4.26 -3.33
N SER A 154 14.33 -3.07 -3.86
CA SER A 154 15.69 -2.55 -3.92
C SER A 154 16.01 -1.65 -2.72
N GLY A 155 17.23 -1.12 -2.65
CA GLY A 155 17.59 -0.17 -1.60
C GLY A 155 16.71 1.08 -1.67
N ARG A 156 16.36 1.66 -0.51
CA ARG A 156 15.60 2.92 -0.45
C ARG A 156 16.33 4.02 -1.23
N PRO A 157 15.62 4.89 -1.99
CA PRO A 157 16.24 5.98 -2.72
C PRO A 157 17.06 6.89 -1.79
N GLU A 158 18.21 7.36 -2.26
CA GLU A 158 19.01 8.36 -1.52
C GLU A 158 18.25 9.68 -1.38
N GLN A 159 17.48 10.04 -2.42
CA GLN A 159 16.63 11.22 -2.45
C GLN A 159 15.26 10.82 -2.98
N MET A 160 14.22 11.21 -2.25
CA MET A 160 12.82 11.00 -2.63
C MET A 160 11.99 12.18 -2.14
N VAL A 161 11.03 12.61 -2.95
CA VAL A 161 10.03 13.61 -2.59
C VAL A 161 8.66 13.00 -2.86
N LEU A 162 7.77 13.10 -1.88
CA LEU A 162 6.36 12.79 -2.05
C LEU A 162 5.62 14.11 -2.24
N GLU A 163 4.87 14.22 -3.32
CA GLU A 163 4.08 15.42 -3.66
C GLU A 163 2.60 15.05 -3.71
N LYS A 164 1.73 15.99 -3.39
CA LYS A 164 0.28 15.85 -3.53
C LYS A 164 -0.28 16.96 -4.40
N SER A 165 -1.45 16.71 -4.99
CA SER A 165 -2.22 17.70 -5.76
C SER A 165 -3.69 17.61 -5.38
N LEU A 166 -4.33 18.76 -5.16
CA LEU A 166 -5.75 18.86 -4.78
C LEU A 166 -6.63 19.31 -5.95
N ASP A 167 -6.02 20.01 -6.89
CA ASP A 167 -6.53 20.39 -8.18
C ASP A 167 -6.13 19.32 -9.21
N LEU A 168 -7.06 18.81 -10.00
CA LEU A 168 -6.76 17.84 -11.06
C LEU A 168 -5.84 18.39 -12.17
N ARG A 169 -5.21 19.56 -11.95
CA ARG A 169 -4.37 20.30 -12.87
C ARG A 169 -3.48 21.32 -12.13
N SER A 170 -2.28 20.85 -11.78
CA SER A 170 -0.98 21.54 -11.94
C SER A 170 -0.25 22.05 -10.71
N ASP A 171 -0.89 22.28 -9.56
CA ASP A 171 -0.15 22.67 -8.36
C ASP A 171 0.24 21.44 -7.52
N LEU A 172 1.55 21.28 -7.30
CA LEU A 172 2.13 20.21 -6.48
C LEU A 172 2.60 20.80 -5.15
N ASP A 173 2.03 20.30 -4.06
CA ASP A 173 2.45 20.63 -2.70
C ASP A 173 3.34 19.51 -2.15
N PRO A 174 4.52 19.80 -1.57
CA PRO A 174 5.35 18.78 -0.95
C PRO A 174 4.65 18.21 0.29
N VAL A 175 4.64 16.88 0.40
CA VAL A 175 4.15 16.15 1.57
C VAL A 175 5.32 15.95 2.55
N PRO A 176 5.18 16.28 3.84
CA PRO A 176 6.20 15.96 4.82
C PRO A 176 6.37 14.44 4.93
N VAL A 177 7.52 13.92 4.53
CA VAL A 177 7.85 12.50 4.69
C VAL A 177 8.60 12.31 6.01
N LEU A 178 8.00 11.61 6.97
CA LEU A 178 8.70 11.09 8.13
C LEU A 178 9.43 9.80 7.72
N CYS A 179 10.67 9.93 7.25
CA CYS A 179 11.54 8.79 7.05
C CYS A 179 11.97 8.24 8.41
N HIS A 180 11.40 7.11 8.85
CA HIS A 180 11.95 6.30 9.94
C HIS A 180 12.86 5.18 9.41
#